data_AF-A0A8C0AKZ2-F1
#
_entry.id   AF-A0A8C0AKZ2-F1
#
_cell.length_a   1.000
_cell.length_b   1.000
_cell.length_c   1.000
_cell.angle_alpha   90.00
_cell.angle_beta   90.00
_cell.angle_gamma   90.00
#
_symmetry.space_group_name_H-M   'P 1'
#
loop_
_entity.id
_entity.type
_entity.pdbx_description
1 polymer ?
#
loop_
_entity_poly.entity_id
_entity_poly.type
_entity_poly.pdbx_seq_one_letter_code
_entity_poly.pdbx_strand_id
1 'polypeptide(L)'
;MASSQLGARGQCLRLLKTRGFLLLKLSAAILAVLLFCEFLIYYLVIFRCSWPELKTPEGAGTLGAPKAPEPVLRAMFLADTHLLGAVRGHWLDKLRREWQMERAFQTAVWLLQPEVVFILGDIFDEGKWSSPEAWADDVGRFWKVFRHRPVQLRAVAGNHDIGFHYQMDTYRIKRFEKVFNPERLFSWKGINFVMVNSVALEGDGCDICSRAEAELLEISHWLNCSRELLWWLRPRLILSGHTHSACEVQHRAGVLEVSVPSFSWRNRNNPSFIMGSITPMDYALAKCYLPREDMVLTTYCVAAGCLMLITLIPTGLVSAPFHFGQRVLRKFKTM
;
A
#
# COMPACT_ATOMS: atom_id res chain seq x y z
N MET A 1 -29.40 25.42 -60.07
CA MET A 1 -28.28 24.67 -59.44
C MET A 1 -27.86 25.18 -58.05
N ALA A 2 -28.43 26.27 -57.50
CA ALA A 2 -28.02 26.80 -56.18
C ALA A 2 -28.64 26.08 -54.95
N SER A 3 -29.79 25.41 -55.10
CA SER A 3 -30.50 24.73 -54.01
C SER A 3 -29.79 23.45 -53.50
N SER A 4 -29.08 22.73 -54.37
CA SER A 4 -28.36 21.49 -54.01
C SER A 4 -27.08 21.74 -53.19
N GLN A 5 -26.44 22.91 -53.34
CA GLN A 5 -25.23 23.23 -52.58
C GLN A 5 -25.51 23.65 -51.12
N LEU A 6 -26.65 24.32 -50.84
CA LEU A 6 -27.03 24.66 -49.46
C LEU A 6 -27.39 23.41 -48.63
N GLY A 7 -28.07 22.42 -49.24
CA GLY A 7 -28.43 21.16 -48.60
C GLY A 7 -27.21 20.30 -48.23
N ALA A 8 -26.23 20.21 -49.13
CA ALA A 8 -24.97 19.49 -48.89
C ALA A 8 -24.13 20.13 -47.77
N ARG A 9 -24.07 21.47 -47.73
CA ARG A 9 -23.36 22.21 -46.67
C ARG A 9 -24.02 22.02 -45.30
N GLY A 10 -25.36 22.01 -45.24
CA GLY A 10 -26.14 21.75 -44.03
C GLY A 10 -26.05 20.31 -43.50
N GLN A 11 -25.99 19.31 -44.40
CA GLN A 11 -25.73 17.91 -44.02
C GLN A 11 -24.29 17.71 -43.52
N CYS A 12 -23.30 18.31 -44.18
CA CYS A 12 -21.90 18.27 -43.74
C CYS A 12 -21.72 18.88 -42.34
N LEU A 13 -22.34 20.04 -42.07
CA LEU A 13 -22.35 20.68 -40.74
C LEU A 13 -23.02 19.82 -39.65
N ARG A 14 -24.13 19.14 -39.96
CA ARG A 14 -24.78 18.20 -39.01
C ARG A 14 -23.93 16.97 -38.74
N LEU A 15 -23.29 16.40 -39.75
CA LEU A 15 -22.36 15.27 -39.61
C LEU A 15 -21.14 15.64 -38.78
N LEU A 16 -20.55 16.82 -39.01
CA LEU A 16 -19.45 17.37 -38.21
C LEU A 16 -19.87 17.59 -36.75
N LYS A 17 -21.06 18.15 -36.50
CA LYS A 17 -21.59 18.38 -35.14
C LYS A 17 -21.87 17.08 -34.40
N THR A 18 -22.38 16.06 -35.10
CA THR A 18 -22.69 14.74 -34.52
C THR A 18 -21.41 13.94 -34.22
N ARG A 19 -20.42 13.98 -35.12
CA ARG A 19 -19.09 13.39 -34.89
C ARG A 19 -18.35 14.07 -33.74
N GLY A 20 -18.40 15.40 -33.67
CA GLY A 20 -17.83 16.16 -32.56
C GLY A 20 -18.45 15.80 -31.20
N PHE A 21 -19.77 15.64 -31.15
CA PHE A 21 -20.47 15.23 -29.93
C PHE A 21 -20.15 13.80 -29.50
N LEU A 22 -19.98 12.87 -30.45
CA LEU A 22 -19.55 11.50 -30.16
C LEU A 22 -18.12 11.47 -29.62
N LEU A 23 -17.18 12.18 -30.27
CA LEU A 23 -15.80 12.28 -29.80
C LEU A 23 -15.72 12.87 -28.38
N LEU A 24 -16.49 13.93 -28.10
CA LEU A 24 -16.54 14.51 -26.76
C LEU A 24 -17.03 13.51 -25.71
N LYS A 25 -18.07 12.73 -26.02
CA LYS A 25 -18.59 11.69 -25.11
C LYS A 25 -17.57 10.58 -24.87
N LEU A 26 -16.88 10.11 -25.92
CA LEU A 26 -15.86 9.07 -25.81
C LEU A 26 -14.68 9.56 -24.96
N SER A 27 -14.20 10.78 -25.21
CA SER A 27 -13.13 11.39 -24.41
C SER A 27 -13.55 11.57 -22.95
N ALA A 28 -14.78 12.01 -22.69
CA ALA A 28 -15.31 12.13 -21.33
C ALA A 28 -15.40 10.76 -20.62
N ALA A 29 -15.83 9.71 -21.33
CA ALA A 29 -15.89 8.36 -20.78
C ALA A 29 -14.49 7.79 -20.47
N ILE A 30 -13.52 7.97 -21.37
CA ILE A 30 -12.12 7.59 -21.14
C ILE A 30 -11.56 8.31 -19.92
N LEU A 31 -11.78 9.63 -19.83
CA LEU A 31 -11.33 10.42 -18.69
C LEU A 31 -11.99 9.97 -17.38
N ALA A 32 -13.28 9.64 -17.40
CA ALA A 32 -13.99 9.14 -16.22
C ALA A 32 -13.42 7.80 -15.73
N VAL A 33 -13.10 6.89 -16.65
CA VAL A 33 -12.49 5.59 -16.31
C VAL A 33 -11.08 5.79 -15.74
N LEU A 34 -10.26 6.64 -16.36
CA LEU A 34 -8.93 6.97 -15.85
C LEU A 34 -9.02 7.62 -14.46
N LEU A 35 -9.91 8.59 -14.26
CA LEU A 35 -10.12 9.23 -12.96
C LEU A 35 -10.58 8.22 -11.90
N PHE A 36 -11.45 7.28 -12.28
CA PHE A 36 -11.89 6.24 -11.36
C PHE A 36 -10.75 5.31 -10.97
N CYS A 37 -10.08 4.69 -11.95
CA CYS A 37 -9.05 3.67 -11.74
C CYS A 37 -7.75 4.21 -11.16
N GLU A 38 -7.35 5.44 -11.52
CA GLU A 38 -6.08 6.02 -11.08
C GLU A 38 -6.19 6.90 -9.84
N PHE A 39 -7.41 7.25 -9.41
CA PHE A 39 -7.59 8.17 -8.29
C PHE A 39 -8.74 7.77 -7.36
N LEU A 40 -10.00 7.80 -7.84
CA LEU A 40 -11.17 7.70 -6.96
C LEU A 40 -11.27 6.35 -6.23
N ILE A 41 -10.85 5.26 -6.87
CA ILE A 41 -10.92 3.90 -6.30
C ILE A 41 -10.17 3.79 -4.96
N TYR A 42 -9.03 4.48 -4.80
CA TYR A 42 -8.25 4.45 -3.56
C TYR A 42 -9.04 5.07 -2.40
N TYR A 43 -9.72 6.20 -2.65
CA TYR A 43 -10.58 6.84 -1.65
C TYR A 43 -11.75 5.93 -1.28
N LEU A 44 -12.43 5.33 -2.27
CA LEU A 44 -13.57 4.45 -2.03
C LEU A 44 -13.20 3.21 -1.21
N VAL A 45 -12.01 2.64 -1.43
CA VAL A 45 -11.55 1.46 -0.69
C VAL A 45 -11.07 1.85 0.71
N ILE A 46 -10.19 2.86 0.82
CA ILE A 46 -9.57 3.24 2.10
C ILE A 46 -10.55 3.94 3.04
N PHE A 47 -11.54 4.68 2.53
CA PHE A 47 -12.57 5.34 3.36
C PHE A 47 -13.40 4.34 4.19
N ARG A 48 -13.41 3.06 3.83
CA ARG A 48 -14.07 2.01 4.62
C ARG A 48 -13.24 1.54 5.82
N CYS A 49 -12.00 1.98 5.94
CA CYS A 49 -11.14 1.64 7.05
C CYS A 49 -11.37 2.59 8.22
N SER A 50 -11.42 2.04 9.43
CA SER A 50 -11.54 2.77 10.68
C SER A 50 -10.48 2.32 11.66
N TRP A 51 -10.04 3.24 12.51
CA TRP A 51 -9.10 2.91 13.59
C TRP A 51 -9.74 1.90 14.53
N PRO A 52 -9.05 0.79 14.87
CA PRO A 52 -9.60 -0.24 15.75
C PRO A 52 -9.81 0.31 17.16
N GLU A 53 -10.90 -0.09 17.81
CA GLU A 53 -11.22 0.30 19.18
C GLU A 53 -10.46 -0.57 20.18
N LEU A 54 -9.93 0.06 21.23
CA LEU A 54 -9.32 -0.64 22.36
C LEU A 54 -10.42 -1.26 23.22
N LYS A 55 -10.21 -2.49 23.70
CA LYS A 55 -11.17 -3.13 24.59
C LYS A 55 -11.15 -2.38 25.92
N THR A 56 -12.29 -1.84 26.34
CA THR A 56 -12.42 -1.33 27.70
C THR A 56 -12.37 -2.51 28.67
N PRO A 57 -11.60 -2.44 29.77
CA PRO A 57 -11.63 -3.49 30.77
C PRO A 57 -13.07 -3.65 31.29
N GLU A 58 -13.66 -4.82 31.08
CA GLU A 58 -14.93 -5.20 31.71
C GLU A 58 -14.74 -5.10 33.23
N GLY A 59 -15.37 -4.12 33.87
CA GLY A 59 -15.32 -3.95 35.33
C GLY A 59 -14.74 -2.63 35.86
N ALA A 60 -14.37 -1.65 35.03
CA ALA A 60 -14.00 -0.29 35.50
C ALA A 60 -15.20 0.54 36.03
N GLY A 61 -16.25 -0.12 36.49
CA GLY A 61 -17.43 0.46 37.10
C GLY A 61 -17.43 0.31 38.62
N THR A 62 -16.34 0.64 39.32
CA THR A 62 -16.41 0.95 40.76
C THR A 62 -15.19 1.71 41.26
N LEU A 63 -15.44 2.93 41.76
CA LEU A 63 -14.66 3.72 42.72
C LEU A 63 -13.23 4.12 42.33
N GLY A 64 -13.14 5.16 41.49
CA GLY A 64 -11.95 5.98 41.32
C GLY A 64 -12.24 7.14 40.37
N ALA A 65 -11.76 8.35 40.67
CA ALA A 65 -11.94 9.55 39.86
C ALA A 65 -11.70 9.28 38.36
N PRO A 66 -12.38 9.99 37.43
CA PRO A 66 -12.18 9.78 35.99
C PRO A 66 -10.72 10.05 35.64
N LYS A 67 -9.95 8.97 35.47
CA LYS A 67 -8.59 9.04 34.95
C LYS A 67 -8.72 9.62 33.55
N ALA A 68 -8.01 10.72 33.26
CA ALA A 68 -8.02 11.30 31.92
C ALA A 68 -7.70 10.18 30.90
N PRO A 69 -8.40 10.12 29.75
CA PRO A 69 -8.18 9.06 28.77
C PRO A 69 -6.70 9.00 28.40
N GLU A 70 -6.07 7.83 28.50
CA GLU A 70 -4.68 7.67 28.08
C GLU A 70 -4.56 8.05 26.60
N PRO A 71 -3.51 8.80 26.20
CA PRO A 71 -3.37 9.24 24.81
C PRO A 71 -3.16 8.04 23.90
N VAL A 72 -4.17 7.74 23.07
CA VAL A 72 -4.08 6.68 22.06
C VAL A 72 -3.17 7.15 20.92
N LEU A 73 -2.18 6.33 20.58
CA LEU A 73 -1.34 6.48 19.41
C LEU A 73 -1.99 5.77 18.22
N ARG A 74 -2.18 6.51 17.12
CA ARG A 74 -2.61 5.97 15.83
C ARG A 74 -1.40 5.71 14.94
N ALA A 75 -1.04 4.45 14.77
CA ALA A 75 0.12 4.01 13.99
C ALA A 75 -0.30 3.20 12.75
N MET A 76 0.35 3.45 11.62
CA MET A 76 0.23 2.62 10.41
C MET A 76 1.49 1.79 10.23
N PHE A 77 1.32 0.54 9.80
CA PHE A 77 2.41 -0.40 9.52
C PHE A 77 2.28 -0.90 8.10
N LEU A 78 3.29 -0.60 7.29
CA LEU A 78 3.47 -1.04 5.91
C LEU A 78 4.60 -2.08 5.88
N ALA A 79 4.62 -2.95 4.89
CA ALA A 79 5.73 -3.87 4.63
C ALA A 79 5.90 -4.11 3.14
N ASP A 80 7.09 -4.57 2.76
CA ASP A 80 7.39 -5.13 1.44
C ASP A 80 6.91 -4.21 0.31
N THR A 81 7.38 -2.96 0.29
CA THR A 81 6.99 -2.01 -0.76
C THR A 81 7.64 -2.35 -2.10
N HIS A 82 8.83 -2.95 -2.07
CA HIS A 82 9.60 -3.39 -3.24
C HIS A 82 9.61 -2.35 -4.36
N LEU A 83 10.15 -1.15 -4.08
CA LEU A 83 10.45 -0.19 -5.13
C LEU A 83 11.40 -0.86 -6.12
N LEU A 84 10.95 -1.01 -7.37
CA LEU A 84 11.75 -1.67 -8.41
C LEU A 84 13.02 -0.87 -8.67
N GLY A 85 14.15 -1.60 -8.77
CA GLY A 85 15.45 -1.04 -9.08
C GLY A 85 15.74 -1.03 -10.58
N ALA A 86 16.97 -0.63 -10.93
CA ALA A 86 17.42 -0.46 -12.31
C ALA A 86 17.89 -1.76 -12.99
N VAL A 87 18.11 -2.85 -12.24
CA VAL A 87 18.75 -4.08 -12.74
C VAL A 87 17.75 -5.01 -13.40
N ARG A 88 16.66 -5.34 -12.71
CA ARG A 88 15.61 -6.26 -13.16
C ARG A 88 14.25 -5.57 -13.33
N GLY A 89 14.12 -4.32 -12.88
CA GLY A 89 12.88 -3.57 -12.99
C GLY A 89 12.55 -3.09 -14.41
N HIS A 90 11.36 -3.43 -14.90
CA HIS A 90 10.84 -2.87 -16.15
C HIS A 90 10.23 -1.48 -15.90
N TRP A 91 10.53 -0.50 -16.76
CA TRP A 91 10.14 0.91 -16.55
C TRP A 91 8.62 1.12 -16.41
N LEU A 92 7.80 0.39 -17.19
CA LEU A 92 6.35 0.50 -17.12
C LEU A 92 5.80 -0.11 -15.82
N ASP A 93 6.42 -1.20 -15.36
CA ASP A 93 6.02 -1.83 -14.11
C ASP A 93 6.38 -0.91 -12.94
N LYS A 94 7.61 -0.40 -12.92
CA LYS A 94 8.09 0.64 -12.01
C LYS A 94 7.10 1.82 -11.92
N LEU A 95 6.73 2.40 -13.06
CA LEU A 95 5.75 3.49 -13.13
C LEU A 95 4.40 3.09 -12.50
N ARG A 96 3.89 1.89 -12.85
CA ARG A 96 2.56 1.45 -12.40
C ARG A 96 2.52 1.14 -10.90
N ARG A 97 3.52 0.43 -10.38
CA ARG A 97 3.61 0.06 -8.95
C ARG A 97 3.86 1.28 -8.08
N GLU A 98 4.76 2.18 -8.49
CA GLU A 98 5.00 3.42 -7.75
C GLU A 98 3.79 4.34 -7.75
N TRP A 99 3.11 4.48 -8.89
CA TRP A 99 1.86 5.24 -8.94
C TRP A 99 0.82 4.67 -7.97
N GLN A 100 0.65 3.34 -7.95
CA GLN A 100 -0.26 2.70 -7.01
C GLN A 100 0.12 2.98 -5.56
N MET A 101 1.38 2.77 -5.19
CA MET A 101 1.85 3.00 -3.83
C MET A 101 1.69 4.47 -3.43
N GLU A 102 2.00 5.41 -4.33
CA GLU A 102 1.85 6.84 -4.07
C GLU A 102 0.38 7.18 -3.84
N ARG A 103 -0.53 6.77 -4.73
CA ARG A 103 -1.97 7.03 -4.58
C ARG A 103 -2.51 6.40 -3.29
N ALA A 104 -2.14 5.16 -3.00
CA ALA A 104 -2.56 4.47 -1.78
C ALA A 104 -2.06 5.16 -0.51
N PHE A 105 -0.75 5.46 -0.43
CA PHE A 105 -0.14 6.05 0.74
C PHE A 105 -0.65 7.48 0.99
N GLN A 106 -0.69 8.31 -0.05
CA GLN A 106 -1.19 9.69 0.07
C GLN A 106 -2.66 9.73 0.49
N THR A 107 -3.49 8.84 -0.05
CA THR A 107 -4.91 8.74 0.32
C THR A 107 -5.07 8.25 1.76
N ALA A 108 -4.29 7.25 2.17
CA ALA A 108 -4.34 6.71 3.54
C ALA A 108 -3.89 7.74 4.58
N VAL A 109 -2.77 8.44 4.35
CA VAL A 109 -2.31 9.51 5.25
C VAL A 109 -3.34 10.64 5.34
N TRP A 110 -3.94 11.03 4.22
CA TRP A 110 -4.94 12.10 4.20
C TRP A 110 -6.24 11.73 4.93
N LEU A 111 -6.79 10.54 4.67
CA LEU A 111 -8.07 10.11 5.27
C LEU A 111 -7.92 9.66 6.72
N LEU A 112 -6.87 8.89 7.03
CA LEU A 112 -6.72 8.23 8.33
C LEU A 112 -5.94 9.07 9.34
N GLN A 113 -5.12 10.02 8.85
CA GLN A 113 -4.29 10.92 9.66
C GLN A 113 -3.52 10.17 10.77
N PRO A 114 -2.66 9.20 10.42
CA PRO A 114 -1.80 8.53 11.41
C PRO A 114 -0.81 9.54 12.02
N GLU A 115 -0.33 9.26 13.22
CA GLU A 115 0.74 10.04 13.84
C GLU A 115 2.12 9.52 13.44
N VAL A 116 2.23 8.20 13.27
CA VAL A 116 3.47 7.51 12.90
C VAL A 116 3.17 6.43 11.86
N VAL A 117 4.06 6.30 10.89
CA VAL A 117 4.07 5.22 9.89
C VAL A 117 5.37 4.44 10.06
N PHE A 118 5.26 3.12 10.16
CA PHE A 118 6.37 2.19 10.13
C PHE A 118 6.41 1.45 8.79
N ILE A 119 7.60 1.27 8.20
CA ILE A 119 7.82 0.41 7.03
C ILE A 119 8.73 -0.75 7.45
N LEU A 120 8.21 -1.97 7.37
CA LEU A 120 8.81 -3.19 7.92
C LEU A 120 9.61 -3.96 6.87
N GLY A 121 10.68 -3.33 6.36
CA GLY A 121 11.64 -3.98 5.47
C GLY A 121 11.19 -4.07 4.02
N ASP A 122 12.13 -4.56 3.20
CA ASP A 122 12.05 -4.73 1.76
C ASP A 122 11.45 -3.51 1.07
N ILE A 123 12.04 -2.35 1.40
CA ILE A 123 11.64 -1.06 0.85
C ILE A 123 11.98 -1.03 -0.64
N PHE A 124 13.21 -1.41 -0.96
CA PHE A 124 13.75 -1.51 -2.31
C PHE A 124 13.86 -2.97 -2.72
N ASP A 125 13.50 -3.30 -3.96
CA ASP A 125 13.58 -4.67 -4.48
C ASP A 125 15.02 -5.12 -4.75
N GLU A 126 15.91 -4.17 -5.05
CA GLU A 126 17.26 -4.43 -5.51
C GLU A 126 18.33 -3.70 -4.70
N GLY A 127 17.98 -3.20 -3.52
CA GLY A 127 18.91 -2.46 -2.66
C GLY A 127 20.25 -3.18 -2.57
N LYS A 128 20.27 -4.45 -2.17
CA LYS A 128 21.48 -5.29 -2.09
C LYS A 128 22.36 -5.33 -3.35
N TRP A 129 21.80 -5.11 -4.54
CA TRP A 129 22.51 -5.14 -5.82
C TRP A 129 22.78 -3.75 -6.42
N SER A 130 22.22 -2.69 -5.85
CA SER A 130 22.23 -1.35 -6.44
C SER A 130 23.62 -0.71 -6.39
N SER A 131 24.01 -0.05 -7.49
CA SER A 131 25.14 0.88 -7.49
C SER A 131 24.83 2.10 -6.58
N PRO A 132 25.84 2.91 -6.21
CA PRO A 132 25.61 4.14 -5.45
C PRO A 132 24.63 5.11 -6.12
N GLU A 133 24.67 5.20 -7.45
CA GLU A 133 23.81 6.08 -8.26
C GLU A 133 22.39 5.54 -8.31
N ALA A 134 22.22 4.24 -8.58
CA ALA A 134 20.91 3.59 -8.56
C ALA A 134 20.27 3.69 -7.17
N TRP A 135 21.05 3.47 -6.10
CA TRP A 135 20.58 3.68 -4.72
C TRP A 135 20.05 5.10 -4.50
N ALA A 136 20.78 6.12 -4.97
CA ALA A 136 20.36 7.51 -4.82
C ALA A 136 19.06 7.83 -5.59
N ASP A 137 18.90 7.31 -6.82
CA ASP A 137 17.65 7.41 -7.57
C ASP A 137 16.49 6.75 -6.82
N ASP A 138 16.70 5.53 -6.36
CA ASP A 138 15.71 4.73 -5.63
C ASP A 138 15.25 5.47 -4.36
N VAL A 139 16.19 6.03 -3.58
CA VAL A 139 15.89 6.85 -2.40
C VAL A 139 15.12 8.12 -2.77
N GLY A 140 15.47 8.80 -3.87
CA GLY A 140 14.74 9.97 -4.35
C GLY A 140 13.27 9.65 -4.68
N ARG A 141 13.04 8.52 -5.34
CA ARG A 141 11.70 8.02 -5.66
C ARG A 141 10.93 7.61 -4.41
N PHE A 142 11.59 6.95 -3.47
CA PHE A 142 10.99 6.61 -2.17
C PHE A 142 10.40 7.86 -1.49
N TRP A 143 11.16 8.94 -1.37
CA TRP A 143 10.68 10.16 -0.72
C TRP A 143 9.56 10.87 -1.48
N LYS A 144 9.47 10.67 -2.80
CA LYS A 144 8.34 11.15 -3.61
C LYS A 144 7.07 10.35 -3.34
N VAL A 145 7.16 9.01 -3.39
CA VAL A 145 6.03 8.09 -3.17
C VAL A 145 5.50 8.23 -1.74
N PHE A 146 6.40 8.22 -0.76
CA PHE A 146 6.08 8.22 0.68
C PHE A 146 6.24 9.60 1.33
N ARG A 147 5.88 10.69 0.63
CA ARG A 147 5.86 12.03 1.23
C ARG A 147 4.83 12.09 2.39
N HIS A 148 5.26 12.51 3.57
CA HIS A 148 4.53 12.19 4.81
C HIS A 148 4.43 13.34 5.82
N ARG A 149 4.89 14.56 5.54
CA ARG A 149 4.79 15.66 6.51
C ARG A 149 3.32 15.98 6.86
N PRO A 150 2.94 16.12 8.14
CA PRO A 150 3.77 16.17 9.35
C PRO A 150 3.90 14.83 10.12
N VAL A 151 3.44 13.71 9.57
CA VAL A 151 3.53 12.36 10.14
C VAL A 151 5.00 11.97 10.34
N GLN A 152 5.31 11.14 11.34
CA GLN A 152 6.65 10.54 11.46
C GLN A 152 6.74 9.25 10.65
N LEU A 153 7.85 9.05 9.93
CA LEU A 153 8.14 7.79 9.24
C LEU A 153 9.34 7.12 9.88
N ARG A 154 9.21 5.82 10.15
CA ARG A 154 10.26 4.94 10.68
C ARG A 154 10.35 3.71 9.80
N ALA A 155 11.56 3.22 9.56
CA ALA A 155 11.74 2.08 8.67
C ALA A 155 12.84 1.15 9.20
N VAL A 156 12.63 -0.15 9.03
CA VAL A 156 13.64 -1.18 9.27
C VAL A 156 14.07 -1.78 7.95
N ALA A 157 15.29 -2.32 7.90
CA ALA A 157 15.82 -2.94 6.69
C ALA A 157 15.29 -4.37 6.52
N GLY A 158 15.07 -4.77 5.27
CA GLY A 158 14.84 -6.16 4.88
C GLY A 158 16.00 -6.74 4.05
N ASN A 159 15.88 -8.02 3.68
CA ASN A 159 16.92 -8.75 2.95
C ASN A 159 17.09 -8.25 1.51
N HIS A 160 16.09 -7.61 0.92
CA HIS A 160 16.24 -6.95 -0.38
C HIS A 160 16.98 -5.61 -0.28
N ASP A 161 16.87 -4.91 0.85
CA ASP A 161 17.54 -3.62 1.06
C ASP A 161 19.05 -3.77 1.26
N ILE A 162 19.45 -4.69 2.14
CA ILE A 162 20.84 -4.81 2.61
C ILE A 162 21.52 -6.15 2.31
N GLY A 163 20.78 -7.15 1.80
CA GLY A 163 21.29 -8.50 1.55
C GLY A 163 21.13 -9.40 2.78
N PHE A 164 21.19 -10.72 2.59
CA PHE A 164 21.13 -11.71 3.67
C PHE A 164 22.44 -12.50 3.74
N HIS A 165 22.87 -12.83 4.95
CA HIS A 165 24.11 -13.58 5.23
C HIS A 165 25.31 -13.02 4.43
N TYR A 166 25.94 -13.80 3.55
CA TYR A 166 27.13 -13.40 2.80
C TYR A 166 26.91 -12.21 1.85
N GLN A 167 25.66 -11.85 1.53
CA GLN A 167 25.34 -10.67 0.72
C GLN A 167 25.25 -9.39 1.57
N MET A 168 25.08 -9.53 2.87
CA MET A 168 25.02 -8.41 3.80
C MET A 168 26.43 -7.90 4.10
N ASP A 169 26.62 -6.57 4.05
CA ASP A 169 27.88 -5.95 4.44
C ASP A 169 27.69 -4.60 5.13
N THR A 170 28.77 -4.10 5.72
CA THR A 170 28.78 -2.84 6.47
C THR A 170 28.44 -1.64 5.58
N TYR A 171 28.80 -1.65 4.30
CA TYR A 171 28.50 -0.54 3.38
C TYR A 171 26.99 -0.44 3.12
N ARG A 172 26.34 -1.58 2.83
CA ARG A 172 24.89 -1.66 2.57
C ARG A 172 24.07 -1.27 3.80
N ILE A 173 24.48 -1.72 4.98
CA ILE A 173 23.85 -1.35 6.25
C ILE A 173 23.98 0.16 6.48
N LYS A 174 25.21 0.70 6.45
CA LYS A 174 25.45 2.12 6.75
C LYS A 174 24.76 3.07 5.78
N ARG A 175 24.67 2.73 4.49
CA ARG A 175 23.93 3.59 3.54
C ARG A 175 22.42 3.56 3.77
N PHE A 176 21.86 2.42 4.21
CA PHE A 176 20.46 2.34 4.62
C PHE A 176 20.21 3.19 5.87
N GLU A 177 21.05 3.01 6.90
CA GLU A 177 20.97 3.77 8.14
C GLU A 177 21.11 5.28 7.93
N LYS A 178 21.97 5.69 6.99
CA LYS A 178 22.11 7.11 6.60
C LYS A 178 20.81 7.71 6.04
N VAL A 179 19.98 6.92 5.35
CA VAL A 179 18.74 7.40 4.74
C VAL A 179 17.59 7.39 5.74
N PHE A 180 17.44 6.29 6.49
CA PHE A 180 16.25 6.07 7.31
C PHE A 180 16.44 6.38 8.79
N ASN A 181 17.70 6.52 9.24
CA ASN A 181 18.08 6.70 10.64
C ASN A 181 17.24 5.80 11.58
N PRO A 182 17.35 4.46 11.45
CA PRO A 182 16.54 3.54 12.24
C PRO A 182 17.00 3.59 13.70
N GLU A 183 16.44 4.52 14.48
CA GLU A 183 16.60 4.55 15.93
C GLU A 183 16.24 3.18 16.48
N ARG A 184 17.17 2.47 17.14
CA ARG A 184 16.87 1.12 17.63
C ARG A 184 15.73 1.10 18.65
N LEU A 185 15.60 2.17 19.43
CA LEU A 185 14.51 2.41 20.37
C LEU A 185 13.87 3.76 20.05
N PHE A 186 12.58 3.73 19.71
CA PHE A 186 11.76 4.92 19.48
C PHE A 186 10.63 4.95 20.51
N SER A 187 10.53 6.04 21.26
CA SER A 187 9.51 6.23 22.29
C SER A 187 8.54 7.33 21.90
N TRP A 188 7.24 7.04 21.91
CA TRP A 188 6.20 8.01 21.59
C TRP A 188 4.95 7.76 22.41
N LYS A 189 4.37 8.81 23.02
CA LYS A 189 3.19 8.70 23.91
C LYS A 189 3.32 7.63 25.00
N GLY A 190 4.53 7.44 25.54
CA GLY A 190 4.82 6.42 26.57
C GLY A 190 4.89 4.98 26.04
N ILE A 191 4.92 4.79 24.72
CA ILE A 191 5.04 3.48 24.06
C ILE A 191 6.46 3.36 23.52
N ASN A 192 7.11 2.23 23.80
CA ASN A 192 8.44 1.90 23.30
C ASN A 192 8.34 0.98 22.09
N PHE A 193 8.95 1.39 20.98
CA PHE A 193 9.11 0.60 19.77
C PHE A 193 10.58 0.21 19.63
N VAL A 194 10.85 -1.09 19.60
CA VAL A 194 12.19 -1.61 19.32
C VAL A 194 12.27 -2.01 17.85
N MET A 195 13.07 -1.27 17.08
CA MET A 195 13.27 -1.49 15.65
C MET A 195 14.41 -2.47 15.42
N VAL A 196 14.06 -3.67 14.97
CA VAL A 196 14.97 -4.80 14.85
C VAL A 196 15.33 -5.06 13.39
N ASN A 197 16.63 -5.13 13.08
CA ASN A 197 17.10 -5.66 11.81
C ASN A 197 17.22 -7.19 11.92
N SER A 198 16.14 -7.91 11.63
CA SER A 198 16.10 -9.38 11.77
C SER A 198 17.04 -10.11 10.81
N VAL A 199 17.42 -9.48 9.70
CA VAL A 199 18.40 -10.00 8.74
C VAL A 199 19.79 -10.21 9.39
N ALA A 200 20.05 -9.51 10.49
CA ALA A 200 21.25 -9.64 11.30
C ALA A 200 21.05 -10.54 12.54
N LEU A 201 19.99 -11.36 12.60
CA LEU A 201 19.69 -12.23 13.74
C LEU A 201 19.62 -13.72 13.36
N GLU A 202 20.48 -14.16 12.44
CA GLU A 202 20.53 -15.57 12.02
C GLU A 202 21.03 -16.50 13.15
N GLY A 203 21.81 -15.98 14.10
CA GLY A 203 22.34 -16.74 15.23
C GLY A 203 23.56 -17.62 14.89
N ASP A 204 24.21 -17.34 13.77
CA ASP A 204 25.42 -18.03 13.31
C ASP A 204 26.73 -17.43 13.86
N GLY A 205 26.63 -16.37 14.67
CA GLY A 205 27.77 -15.69 15.28
C GLY A 205 28.54 -14.78 14.33
N CYS A 206 27.99 -14.40 13.17
CA CYS A 206 28.65 -13.46 12.26
C CYS A 206 28.97 -12.12 12.95
N ASP A 207 30.01 -11.39 12.52
CA ASP A 207 30.42 -10.13 13.18
C ASP A 207 29.30 -9.08 13.26
N ILE A 208 28.49 -8.97 12.19
CA ILE A 208 27.33 -8.07 12.15
C ILE A 208 26.22 -8.59 13.08
N CYS A 209 26.04 -9.91 13.12
CA CYS A 209 25.00 -10.59 13.89
C CYS A 209 25.24 -10.43 15.39
N SER A 210 26.46 -10.73 15.82
CA SER A 210 26.89 -10.60 17.21
C SER A 210 26.74 -9.17 17.74
N ARG A 211 26.98 -8.15 16.89
CA ARG A 211 26.75 -6.74 17.25
C ARG A 211 25.26 -6.41 17.36
N ALA A 212 24.46 -6.85 16.40
CA ALA A 212 23.00 -6.64 16.43
C ALA A 212 22.37 -7.29 17.67
N GLU A 213 22.80 -8.51 18.01
CA GLU A 213 22.41 -9.17 19.26
C GLU A 213 22.84 -8.32 20.47
N ALA A 214 24.12 -7.97 20.60
CA ALA A 214 24.63 -7.16 21.70
C ALA A 214 23.89 -5.83 21.91
N GLU A 215 23.52 -5.13 20.83
CA GLU A 215 22.70 -3.91 20.89
C GLU A 215 21.29 -4.18 21.46
N LEU A 216 20.64 -5.27 21.03
CA LEU A 216 19.34 -5.66 21.60
C LEU A 216 19.47 -6.06 23.07
N LEU A 217 20.62 -6.65 23.44
CA LEU A 217 20.91 -6.99 24.83
C LEU A 217 20.95 -5.73 25.70
N GLU A 218 21.64 -4.70 25.25
CA GLU A 218 21.76 -3.41 25.93
C GLU A 218 20.39 -2.72 26.09
N ILE A 219 19.57 -2.69 25.02
CA ILE A 219 18.21 -2.12 25.08
C ILE A 219 17.34 -2.86 26.09
N SER A 220 17.41 -4.19 26.11
CA SER A 220 16.71 -5.01 27.11
C SER A 220 17.15 -4.66 28.54
N HIS A 221 18.45 -4.46 28.78
CA HIS A 221 18.93 -4.04 30.09
C HIS A 221 18.37 -2.68 30.51
N TRP A 222 18.31 -1.73 29.57
CA TRP A 222 17.76 -0.40 29.82
C TRP A 222 16.26 -0.44 30.13
N LEU A 223 15.48 -1.23 29.40
CA LEU A 223 14.03 -1.34 29.59
C LEU A 223 13.64 -2.12 30.86
N ASN A 224 14.45 -3.08 31.30
CA ASN A 224 14.12 -3.99 32.40
C ASN A 224 14.75 -3.63 33.77
N CYS A 225 15.46 -2.51 33.91
CA CYS A 225 15.99 -2.01 35.19
C CYS A 225 16.70 -3.06 36.10
N SER A 226 17.56 -3.91 35.52
CA SER A 226 18.48 -4.87 36.17
C SER A 226 17.91 -6.23 36.66
N ARG A 227 18.62 -7.28 36.21
CA ARG A 227 18.72 -8.69 36.69
C ARG A 227 17.49 -9.60 36.54
N GLU A 228 17.33 -10.19 35.36
CA GLU A 228 17.74 -11.58 35.07
C GLU A 228 17.40 -11.95 33.62
N LEU A 229 18.33 -12.67 33.00
CA LEU A 229 18.46 -12.85 31.56
C LEU A 229 17.60 -14.01 31.09
N LEU A 230 16.30 -13.77 30.96
CA LEU A 230 15.35 -14.75 30.45
C LEU A 230 14.31 -13.99 29.62
N TRP A 231 14.34 -14.11 28.28
CA TRP A 231 13.38 -13.49 27.35
C TRP A 231 13.55 -11.97 27.09
N TRP A 232 14.81 -11.52 26.89
CA TRP A 232 15.30 -10.18 26.54
C TRP A 232 14.30 -9.00 26.59
N LEU A 233 13.44 -8.78 25.57
CA LEU A 233 12.61 -7.57 25.52
C LEU A 233 11.20 -7.69 26.12
N ARG A 234 10.70 -8.92 26.34
CA ARG A 234 9.29 -9.22 26.69
C ARG A 234 8.26 -8.34 25.95
N PRO A 235 8.26 -8.32 24.60
CA PRO A 235 7.33 -7.51 23.84
C PRO A 235 5.89 -8.01 24.05
N ARG A 236 4.92 -7.10 24.03
CA ARG A 236 3.48 -7.44 24.05
C ARG A 236 2.89 -7.68 22.66
N LEU A 237 3.59 -7.25 21.62
CA LEU A 237 3.23 -7.37 20.20
C LEU A 237 4.50 -7.38 19.35
N ILE A 238 4.55 -8.25 18.35
CA ILE A 238 5.58 -8.29 17.31
C ILE A 238 4.90 -8.01 15.97
N LEU A 239 5.49 -7.13 15.18
CA LEU A 239 5.05 -6.84 13.80
C LEU A 239 6.24 -7.09 12.87
N SER A 240 6.04 -7.97 11.88
CA SER A 240 7.08 -8.40 10.93
C SER A 240 6.62 -8.21 9.48
N GLY A 241 7.55 -8.19 8.52
CA GLY A 241 7.25 -8.16 7.07
C GLY A 241 7.58 -9.49 6.38
N HIS A 242 8.14 -9.43 5.17
CA HIS A 242 8.80 -10.52 4.44
C HIS A 242 7.89 -11.62 3.87
N THR A 243 6.85 -12.08 4.58
CA THR A 243 5.98 -13.15 4.08
C THR A 243 5.01 -12.70 2.99
N HIS A 244 4.96 -11.38 2.74
CA HIS A 244 4.03 -10.64 1.90
C HIS A 244 2.55 -10.81 2.30
N SER A 245 2.23 -11.70 3.24
CA SER A 245 0.89 -12.17 3.59
C SER A 245 0.62 -11.88 5.06
N ALA A 246 -0.64 -11.71 5.43
CA ALA A 246 -0.96 -11.64 6.85
C ALA A 246 -0.89 -13.04 7.45
N CYS A 247 -0.09 -13.19 8.50
CA CYS A 247 -0.01 -14.37 9.33
C CYS A 247 -0.06 -13.91 10.79
N GLU A 248 -0.77 -14.66 11.62
CA GLU A 248 -0.84 -14.43 13.07
C GLU A 248 -0.25 -15.65 13.76
N VAL A 249 0.76 -15.42 14.58
CA VAL A 249 1.43 -16.47 15.35
C VAL A 249 1.37 -16.10 16.82
N GLN A 250 0.84 -16.99 17.64
CA GLN A 250 0.84 -16.85 19.08
C GLN A 250 2.09 -17.53 19.65
N HIS A 251 3.03 -16.73 20.15
CA HIS A 251 4.25 -17.23 20.79
C HIS A 251 3.99 -17.71 22.21
N ARG A 252 4.94 -18.49 22.75
CA ARG A 252 4.97 -18.85 24.18
C ARG A 252 4.98 -17.57 25.03
N ALA A 253 4.33 -17.61 26.18
CA ALA A 253 4.04 -16.44 27.05
C ALA A 253 2.97 -15.45 26.52
N GLY A 254 2.19 -15.81 25.50
CA GLY A 254 1.03 -15.02 25.10
C GLY A 254 1.35 -13.79 24.25
N VAL A 255 2.54 -13.73 23.66
CA VAL A 255 2.94 -12.65 22.73
C VAL A 255 2.39 -12.92 21.33
N LEU A 256 1.61 -11.99 20.79
CA LEU A 256 1.12 -12.04 19.41
C LEU A 256 2.19 -11.53 18.45
N GLU A 257 2.48 -12.28 17.39
CA GLU A 257 3.19 -11.82 16.21
C GLU A 257 2.22 -11.71 15.04
N VAL A 258 2.26 -10.58 14.34
CA VAL A 258 1.50 -10.37 13.10
C VAL A 258 2.46 -9.99 11.98
N SER A 259 2.47 -10.79 10.91
CA SER A 259 3.12 -10.39 9.67
C SER A 259 2.24 -9.39 8.91
N VAL A 260 2.80 -8.23 8.61
CA VAL A 260 2.17 -7.16 7.83
C VAL A 260 2.24 -7.55 6.35
N PRO A 261 1.11 -7.56 5.62
CA PRO A 261 1.11 -7.86 4.20
C PRO A 261 1.86 -6.82 3.37
N SER A 262 2.25 -7.21 2.16
CA SER A 262 2.86 -6.27 1.21
C SER A 262 1.89 -5.14 0.84
N PHE A 263 2.44 -3.93 0.79
CA PHE A 263 1.74 -2.72 0.36
C PHE A 263 1.67 -2.55 -1.18
N SER A 264 2.37 -3.41 -1.93
CA SER A 264 2.60 -3.25 -3.36
C SER A 264 1.88 -4.31 -4.19
N TRP A 265 1.27 -3.90 -5.31
CA TRP A 265 0.75 -4.86 -6.28
C TRP A 265 1.83 -5.78 -6.88
N ARG A 266 3.11 -5.41 -6.74
CA ARG A 266 4.22 -6.23 -7.24
C ARG A 266 4.23 -7.63 -6.62
N ASN A 267 3.80 -7.73 -5.37
CA ASN A 267 3.87 -8.95 -4.58
C ASN A 267 2.52 -9.64 -4.47
N ARG A 268 1.42 -8.88 -4.49
CA ARG A 268 0.06 -9.41 -4.31
C ARG A 268 -0.98 -8.63 -5.07
N ASN A 269 -1.99 -9.36 -5.55
CA ASN A 269 -3.16 -8.74 -6.16
C ASN A 269 -4.01 -7.92 -5.16
N ASN A 270 -3.99 -8.27 -3.86
CA ASN A 270 -4.79 -7.63 -2.80
C ASN A 270 -3.91 -7.00 -1.69
N PRO A 271 -3.11 -5.97 -1.99
CA PRO A 271 -2.22 -5.37 -1.00
C PRO A 271 -3.01 -4.71 0.12
N SER A 272 -2.36 -4.56 1.27
CA SER A 272 -3.00 -4.01 2.48
C SER A 272 -1.94 -3.47 3.44
N PHE A 273 -2.38 -2.78 4.48
CA PHE A 273 -1.55 -2.37 5.60
C PHE A 273 -2.27 -2.63 6.93
N ILE A 274 -1.54 -2.59 8.03
CA ILE A 274 -2.09 -2.71 9.38
C ILE A 274 -2.20 -1.34 10.03
N MET A 275 -3.33 -1.08 10.68
CA MET A 275 -3.58 0.08 11.54
C MET A 275 -3.56 -0.38 12.99
N GLY A 276 -2.88 0.37 13.84
CA GLY A 276 -2.84 0.15 15.28
C GLY A 276 -3.35 1.34 16.06
N SER A 277 -4.27 1.09 16.99
CA SER A 277 -4.58 2.00 18.08
C SER A 277 -3.86 1.48 19.32
N ILE A 278 -2.93 2.25 19.86
CA ILE A 278 -1.94 1.75 20.82
C ILE A 278 -1.86 2.68 22.02
N THR A 279 -1.93 2.14 23.24
CA THR A 279 -1.59 2.84 24.49
C THR A 279 -0.40 2.16 25.14
N PRO A 280 0.21 2.70 26.21
CA PRO A 280 1.27 2.00 26.94
C PRO A 280 0.86 0.61 27.44
N MET A 281 -0.43 0.40 27.72
CA MET A 281 -0.94 -0.83 28.34
C MET A 281 -1.63 -1.78 27.35
N ASP A 282 -2.35 -1.26 26.34
CA ASP A 282 -3.15 -2.09 25.43
C ASP A 282 -2.95 -1.71 23.96
N TYR A 283 -3.39 -2.57 23.05
CA TYR A 283 -3.38 -2.32 21.61
C TYR A 283 -4.54 -3.03 20.91
N ALA A 284 -4.98 -2.43 19.81
CA ALA A 284 -5.91 -3.06 18.86
C ALA A 284 -5.38 -2.88 17.44
N LEU A 285 -5.51 -3.92 16.62
CA LEU A 285 -5.05 -3.95 15.24
C LEU A 285 -6.23 -4.14 14.29
N ALA A 286 -6.18 -3.47 13.14
CA ALA A 286 -7.10 -3.70 12.03
C ALA A 286 -6.34 -3.68 10.71
N LYS A 287 -6.75 -4.57 9.79
CA LYS A 287 -6.22 -4.61 8.43
C LYS A 287 -7.04 -3.71 7.52
N CYS A 288 -6.37 -2.83 6.77
CA CYS A 288 -6.99 -2.01 5.74
C CYS A 288 -6.52 -2.47 4.36
N TYR A 289 -7.46 -2.88 3.51
CA TYR A 289 -7.18 -3.30 2.14
C TYR A 289 -6.98 -2.10 1.22
N LEU A 290 -6.17 -2.31 0.17
CA LEU A 290 -6.05 -1.42 -0.97
C LEU A 290 -6.83 -1.98 -2.16
N PRO A 291 -7.08 -1.18 -3.21
CA PRO A 291 -7.70 -1.67 -4.43
C PRO A 291 -6.93 -2.88 -4.99
N ARG A 292 -7.66 -3.86 -5.53
CA ARG A 292 -7.03 -5.01 -6.19
C ARG A 292 -6.56 -4.64 -7.59
N GLU A 293 -5.42 -5.18 -8.02
CA GLU A 293 -4.89 -4.91 -9.36
C GLU A 293 -5.85 -5.43 -10.44
N ASP A 294 -6.30 -6.67 -10.30
CA ASP A 294 -7.20 -7.31 -11.27
C ASP A 294 -8.54 -6.59 -11.40
N MET A 295 -9.06 -6.01 -10.32
CA MET A 295 -10.28 -5.20 -10.36
C MET A 295 -10.06 -3.94 -11.21
N VAL A 296 -8.92 -3.27 -11.06
CA VAL A 296 -8.56 -2.10 -11.86
C VAL A 296 -8.35 -2.49 -13.33
N LEU A 297 -7.61 -3.56 -13.60
CA LEU A 297 -7.37 -4.04 -14.97
C LEU A 297 -8.67 -4.50 -15.65
N THR A 298 -9.52 -5.24 -14.93
CA THR A 298 -10.83 -5.67 -15.44
C THR A 298 -11.70 -4.47 -15.77
N THR A 299 -11.70 -3.43 -14.93
CA THR A 299 -12.44 -2.19 -15.18
C THR A 299 -11.97 -1.52 -16.47
N TYR A 300 -10.64 -1.45 -16.71
CA TYR A 300 -10.10 -0.95 -17.96
C TYR A 300 -10.52 -1.78 -19.17
N CYS A 301 -10.42 -3.12 -19.09
CA CYS A 301 -10.77 -4.01 -20.20
C CYS A 301 -12.26 -3.93 -20.55
N VAL A 302 -13.15 -3.92 -19.55
CA VAL A 302 -14.60 -3.78 -19.75
C VAL A 302 -14.93 -2.44 -20.36
N ALA A 303 -14.36 -1.34 -19.84
CA ALA A 303 -14.57 -0.01 -20.39
C ALA A 303 -14.10 0.09 -21.86
N ALA A 304 -12.92 -0.44 -22.17
CA ALA A 304 -12.41 -0.47 -23.55
C ALA A 304 -13.33 -1.26 -24.48
N GLY A 305 -13.82 -2.43 -24.05
CA GLY A 305 -14.80 -3.22 -24.80
C GLY A 305 -16.11 -2.47 -25.04
N CYS A 306 -16.67 -1.82 -24.02
CA CYS A 306 -17.86 -0.99 -24.16
C CYS A 306 -17.65 0.17 -25.13
N LEU A 307 -16.51 0.86 -25.05
CA LEU A 307 -16.18 1.97 -25.95
C LEU A 307 -16.03 1.49 -27.40
N MET A 308 -15.40 0.33 -27.64
CA MET A 308 -15.33 -0.29 -28.97
C MET A 308 -16.71 -0.64 -29.52
N LEU A 309 -17.61 -1.18 -28.70
CA LEU A 309 -18.98 -1.47 -29.15
C LEU A 309 -19.75 -0.20 -29.51
N ILE A 310 -19.61 0.87 -28.71
CA ILE A 310 -20.25 2.16 -28.98
C ILE A 310 -19.77 2.77 -30.31
N THR A 311 -18.52 2.55 -30.70
CA THR A 311 -17.98 3.06 -31.98
C THR A 311 -18.34 2.16 -33.18
N LEU A 312 -18.45 0.84 -33.00
CA LEU A 312 -18.71 -0.12 -34.08
C LEU A 312 -20.20 -0.37 -34.39
N ILE A 313 -21.10 -0.21 -33.42
CA ILE A 313 -22.55 -0.41 -33.65
C ILE A 313 -23.09 0.59 -34.70
N PRO A 314 -22.76 1.89 -34.67
CA PRO A 314 -23.23 2.85 -35.67
C PRO A 314 -22.66 2.64 -37.08
N THR A 315 -21.54 1.92 -37.23
CA THR A 315 -20.93 1.65 -38.54
C THR A 315 -21.52 0.41 -39.22
N GLY A 316 -22.40 -0.33 -38.54
CA GLY A 316 -23.01 -1.55 -39.06
C GLY A 316 -22.06 -2.75 -39.11
N LEU A 317 -20.82 -2.62 -38.61
CA LEU A 317 -19.84 -3.70 -38.55
C LEU A 317 -20.21 -4.79 -37.53
N VAL A 318 -21.03 -4.42 -36.53
CA VAL A 318 -21.49 -5.33 -35.47
C VAL A 318 -23.00 -5.22 -35.37
N SER A 319 -23.69 -6.36 -35.46
CA SER A 319 -25.15 -6.40 -35.30
C SER A 319 -25.50 -6.14 -33.83
N ALA A 320 -26.33 -5.14 -33.55
CA ALA A 320 -26.85 -4.96 -32.19
C ALA A 320 -27.63 -6.22 -31.77
N PRO A 321 -27.39 -6.79 -30.57
CA PRO A 321 -28.08 -8.00 -30.11
C PRO A 321 -29.61 -7.82 -30.02
N PHE A 322 -30.09 -6.57 -30.04
CA PHE A 322 -31.49 -6.21 -29.96
C PHE A 322 -32.35 -6.53 -31.20
N HIS A 323 -31.76 -6.91 -32.34
CA HIS A 323 -32.55 -7.26 -33.52
C HIS A 323 -33.08 -8.70 -33.56
N PHE A 324 -32.66 -9.57 -32.64
CA PHE A 324 -33.16 -10.96 -32.60
C PHE A 324 -34.53 -11.07 -31.90
N GLY A 325 -34.78 -10.31 -30.83
CA GLY A 325 -36.05 -10.35 -30.08
C GLY A 325 -37.27 -9.78 -30.83
N GLN A 326 -37.07 -8.77 -31.69
CA GLN A 326 -38.17 -8.18 -32.46
C GLN A 326 -38.65 -9.06 -33.63
N ARG A 327 -37.82 -9.99 -34.15
CA ARG A 327 -38.27 -10.95 -35.16
C ARG A 327 -39.12 -12.07 -34.56
N VAL A 328 -38.87 -12.45 -33.30
CA VAL A 328 -39.67 -13.47 -32.60
C VAL A 328 -41.03 -12.89 -32.19
N LEU A 329 -41.09 -11.65 -31.69
CA LEU A 329 -42.36 -11.00 -31.33
C LEU A 329 -43.24 -10.64 -32.54
N ARG A 330 -42.68 -10.43 -33.74
CA ARG A 330 -43.48 -10.27 -34.96
C ARG A 330 -44.09 -11.59 -35.46
N LYS A 331 -43.49 -12.75 -35.16
CA LYS A 331 -44.07 -14.06 -35.50
C LYS A 331 -45.27 -14.44 -34.62
N PHE A 332 -45.38 -13.91 -33.41
CA PHE A 332 -46.51 -14.16 -32.51
C PHE A 332 -47.67 -13.16 -32.65
N LYS A 333 -47.56 -12.14 -33.53
CA LYS A 333 -48.66 -11.20 -33.84
C LYS A 333 -49.41 -11.53 -35.13
N THR A 334 -49.04 -12.61 -35.80
CA THR A 334 -49.66 -13.10 -37.04
C THR A 334 -50.10 -14.58 -36.93
N MET A 335 -50.60 -14.98 -35.76
CA MET A 335 -51.41 -16.19 -35.60
C MET A 335 -52.75 -15.81 -35.00
#